data_AF-A0A7U3YNK3-F1
#
_entry.id   AF-A0A7U3YNK3-F1
#
_cell.length_a   1.000
_cell.length_b   1.000
_cell.length_c   1.000
_cell.angle_alpha   90.00
_cell.angle_beta   90.00
_cell.angle_gamma   90.00
#
_symmetry.space_group_name_H-M   'P 1'
#
loop_
_entity.id
_entity.type
_entity.pdbx_description
1 polymer ?
#
loop_
_entity_poly.entity_id
_entity_poly.type
_entity_poly.pdbx_seq_one_letter_code
_entity_poly.pdbx_strand_id
1 'polypeptide(L)'
;METRDIAQLFVTAVGKIEFYWNFYTGALLALIGWLVSRNMVVAEELKLLVTVGYLAFALMNVLGLWGSYTVAEALRKDLLHSAHGNPEALTHARHVLAKRGFDGQKRLAVAIHGVLGCFVLFTVWSAH
;
A
#
# COMPACT_ATOMS: atom_id res chain seq x y z
N MET A 1 -22.15 17.22 2.71
CA MET A 1 -21.94 15.77 2.48
C MET A 1 -22.62 15.04 3.61
N GLU A 2 -23.43 14.04 3.30
CA GLU A 2 -24.06 13.23 4.34
C GLU A 2 -23.06 12.24 4.93
N THR A 3 -23.26 11.80 6.17
CA THR A 3 -22.40 10.79 6.83
C THR A 3 -22.27 9.51 6.00
N ARG A 4 -23.31 9.15 5.25
CA ARG A 4 -23.31 8.02 4.31
C ARG A 4 -22.28 8.19 3.20
N ASP A 5 -22.16 9.39 2.64
CA ASP A 5 -21.21 9.68 1.56
C ASP A 5 -19.76 9.57 2.08
N ILE A 6 -19.49 10.09 3.27
CA ILE A 6 -18.17 9.99 3.92
C ILE A 6 -17.82 8.51 4.15
N ALA A 7 -18.79 7.71 4.61
CA ALA A 7 -18.60 6.27 4.84
C ALA A 7 -18.31 5.51 3.54
N GLN A 8 -19.02 5.82 2.45
CA GLN A 8 -18.78 5.20 1.15
C GLN A 8 -17.41 5.58 0.58
N LEU A 9 -16.99 6.85 0.71
CA LEU A 9 -15.64 7.27 0.34
C LEU A 9 -14.58 6.58 1.19
N PHE A 10 -14.84 6.38 2.49
CA PHE A 10 -13.93 5.69 3.39
C PHE A 10 -13.72 4.23 2.97
N VAL A 11 -14.80 3.49 2.69
CA VAL A 11 -14.74 2.12 2.18
C VAL A 11 -13.97 2.07 0.85
N THR A 12 -14.21 3.04 -0.05
CA THR A 12 -13.50 3.14 -1.32
C THR A 12 -11.99 3.38 -1.11
N ALA A 13 -11.61 4.24 -0.16
CA ALA A 13 -10.22 4.50 0.17
C ALA A 13 -9.52 3.26 0.75
N VAL A 14 -10.21 2.50 1.60
CA VAL A 14 -9.72 1.21 2.13
C VAL A 14 -9.55 0.19 0.99
N GLY A 15 -10.52 0.08 0.09
CA GLY A 15 -10.40 -0.80 -1.08
C GLY A 15 -9.20 -0.47 -1.99
N LYS A 16 -8.86 0.82 -2.13
CA LYS A 16 -7.64 1.24 -2.85
C LYS A 16 -6.36 0.79 -2.14
N ILE A 17 -6.32 0.87 -0.81
CA ILE A 17 -5.18 0.38 -0.01
C ILE A 17 -4.98 -1.12 -0.26
N GLU A 18 -6.05 -1.91 -0.19
CA GLU A 18 -6.01 -3.35 -0.47
C GLU A 18 -5.55 -3.64 -1.90
N PHE A 19 -6.06 -2.90 -2.88
CA PHE A 19 -5.63 -3.02 -4.27
C PHE A 19 -4.12 -2.81 -4.42
N TYR A 20 -3.56 -1.73 -3.86
CA TYR A 20 -2.13 -1.46 -3.98
C TYR A 20 -1.27 -2.55 -3.33
N TRP A 21 -1.68 -3.07 -2.17
CA TRP A 21 -0.99 -4.18 -1.50
C TRP A 21 -1.05 -5.48 -2.31
N ASN A 22 -2.21 -5.82 -2.85
CA ASN A 22 -2.39 -7.01 -3.68
C ASN A 22 -1.59 -6.91 -4.97
N PHE A 23 -1.61 -5.74 -5.62
CA PHE A 23 -0.85 -5.47 -6.83
C PHE A 23 0.66 -5.54 -6.58
N TYR A 24 1.13 -4.94 -5.48
CA TYR A 24 2.54 -5.00 -5.07
C TYR A 24 3.00 -6.43 -4.82
N THR A 25 2.21 -7.20 -4.06
CA THR A 25 2.51 -8.60 -3.74
C THR A 25 2.54 -9.47 -5.00
N GLY A 26 1.54 -9.35 -5.87
CA GLY A 26 1.48 -10.11 -7.12
C GLY A 26 2.65 -9.81 -8.04
N ALA A 27 3.02 -8.53 -8.19
CA ALA A 27 4.17 -8.12 -9.00
C ALA A 27 5.49 -8.66 -8.43
N LEU A 28 5.68 -8.63 -7.11
CA LEU A 28 6.87 -9.20 -6.46
C LEU A 28 6.97 -10.70 -6.67
N LEU A 29 5.88 -11.44 -6.49
CA LEU A 29 5.86 -12.89 -6.72
C LEU A 29 6.18 -13.23 -8.17
N ALA A 30 5.63 -12.47 -9.12
CA ALA A 30 5.92 -12.64 -10.55
C ALA A 30 7.40 -12.36 -10.86
N LEU A 31 7.95 -11.25 -10.33
CA LEU A 31 9.35 -10.87 -10.57
C LEU A 31 10.33 -11.88 -9.96
N ILE A 32 10.13 -12.25 -8.69
CA ILE A 32 10.98 -13.22 -8.00
C ILE A 32 10.86 -14.60 -8.66
N GLY A 33 9.63 -15.05 -8.97
CA GLY A 33 9.40 -16.30 -9.66
C GLY A 33 10.08 -16.34 -11.03
N TRP A 34 10.03 -15.23 -11.78
CA TRP A 34 10.74 -15.10 -13.04
C TRP A 34 12.26 -15.19 -12.85
N LEU A 35 12.83 -14.44 -11.90
CA LEU A 35 14.27 -14.46 -11.61
C LEU A 35 14.76 -15.87 -11.23
N VAL A 36 14.02 -16.57 -10.36
CA VAL A 36 14.39 -17.93 -9.91
C VAL A 36 14.22 -18.96 -11.04
N SER A 37 13.26 -18.79 -11.95
CA SER A 37 13.02 -19.74 -13.04
C SER A 37 14.09 -19.70 -14.15
N ARG A 38 14.93 -18.67 -14.20
CA ARG A 38 15.92 -18.49 -15.26
C ARG A 38 17.23 -19.19 -14.87
N ASN A 39 17.52 -20.33 -15.51
CA ASN A 39 18.83 -20.99 -15.48
C ASN A 39 19.88 -20.29 -16.38
N MET A 40 19.77 -18.98 -16.59
CA MET A 40 20.64 -18.25 -17.53
C MET A 40 21.24 -17.02 -16.89
N VAL A 41 22.49 -16.75 -17.29
CA VAL A 41 23.24 -15.56 -16.90
C VAL A 41 22.47 -14.30 -17.29
N VAL A 42 22.12 -13.48 -16.31
CA VAL A 42 21.37 -12.25 -16.54
C VAL A 42 22.35 -11.18 -16.99
N ALA A 43 22.24 -10.76 -18.26
CA ALA A 43 23.06 -9.68 -18.80
C ALA A 43 22.90 -8.39 -17.97
N GLU A 44 23.99 -7.64 -17.83
CA GLU A 44 24.04 -6.42 -17.00
C GLU A 44 23.01 -5.37 -17.44
N GLU A 45 22.80 -5.22 -18.75
CA GLU A 45 21.78 -4.35 -19.34
C GLU A 45 20.36 -4.71 -18.86
N LEU A 46 20.06 -6.01 -18.77
CA LEU A 46 18.78 -6.50 -18.28
C LEU A 46 18.64 -6.28 -16.77
N LYS A 47 19.72 -6.44 -15.99
CA LYS A 47 19.73 -6.11 -14.55
C LYS A 47 19.41 -4.64 -14.29
N LEU A 48 20.02 -3.74 -15.07
CA LEU A 48 19.75 -2.30 -15.00
C LEU A 48 18.29 -1.99 -15.38
N LEU A 49 17.79 -2.57 -16.47
CA LEU A 49 16.41 -2.37 -16.90
C LEU A 49 15.41 -2.84 -15.84
N VAL A 50 15.62 -4.03 -15.27
CA VAL A 50 14.78 -4.58 -14.20
C VAL A 50 14.86 -3.72 -12.94
N THR A 51 16.06 -3.24 -12.58
CA THR A 51 16.25 -2.35 -11.42
C THR A 51 15.47 -1.05 -11.58
N VAL A 52 15.62 -0.36 -12.72
CA VAL A 52 14.91 0.91 -12.97
C VAL A 52 13.40 0.68 -13.01
N GLY A 53 12.94 -0.38 -13.70
CA GLY A 53 11.53 -0.74 -13.77
C GLY A 53 10.94 -1.03 -12.39
N TYR A 54 11.66 -1.79 -11.56
CA TYR A 54 11.25 -2.09 -10.20
C TYR A 54 11.20 -0.85 -9.30
N LEU A 55 12.21 0.03 -9.36
CA LEU A 55 12.24 1.26 -8.57
C LEU A 55 11.09 2.20 -8.93
N ALA A 56 10.82 2.38 -10.23
CA ALA A 56 9.69 3.17 -10.70
C ALA A 56 8.36 2.58 -10.20
N PHE A 57 8.19 1.27 -10.33
CA PHE A 57 7.02 0.55 -9.84
C PHE A 57 6.82 0.71 -8.33
N ALA A 58 7.87 0.44 -7.53
CA ALA A 58 7.82 0.53 -6.08
C ALA A 58 7.51 1.96 -5.62
N LEU A 59 8.12 2.97 -6.25
CA LEU A 59 7.86 4.37 -5.95
C LEU A 59 6.39 4.75 -6.23
N MET A 60 5.87 4.39 -7.41
CA MET A 60 4.47 4.64 -7.76
C MET A 60 3.50 3.96 -6.78
N ASN A 61 3.81 2.72 -6.37
CA ASN A 61 2.98 1.98 -5.43
C ASN A 61 2.99 2.62 -4.02
N VAL A 62 4.18 2.98 -3.51
CA VAL A 62 4.32 3.69 -2.22
C VAL A 62 3.57 5.02 -2.22
N LEU A 63 3.68 5.82 -3.29
CA LEU A 63 2.96 7.08 -3.40
C LEU A 63 1.43 6.87 -3.44
N GLY A 64 0.97 5.84 -4.16
CA GLY A 64 -0.43 5.43 -4.19
C GLY A 64 -0.97 5.01 -2.82
N LEU A 65 -0.22 4.19 -2.08
CA LEU A 65 -0.52 3.80 -0.71
C LEU A 65 -0.54 5.01 0.22
N TRP A 66 0.47 5.86 0.15
CA TRP A 66 0.58 7.05 0.99
C TRP A 66 -0.61 7.99 0.81
N GLY A 67 -0.99 8.25 -0.45
CA GLY A 67 -2.17 9.05 -0.79
C GLY A 67 -3.45 8.40 -0.26
N SER A 68 -3.64 7.10 -0.49
CA SER A 68 -4.84 6.36 -0.07
C SER A 68 -4.98 6.33 1.46
N TYR A 69 -3.89 6.09 2.19
CA TYR A 69 -3.88 6.17 3.64
C TYR A 69 -4.15 7.58 4.18
N THR A 70 -3.70 8.62 3.46
CA THR A 70 -3.95 10.01 3.86
C THR A 70 -5.41 10.36 3.70
N VAL A 71 -6.03 9.98 2.58
CA VAL A 71 -7.46 10.15 2.36
C VAL A 71 -8.28 9.33 3.36
N ALA A 72 -7.93 8.07 3.60
CA ALA A 72 -8.61 7.22 4.58
C ALA A 72 -8.55 7.81 5.99
N GLU A 73 -7.41 8.37 6.41
CA GLU A 73 -7.25 9.01 7.72
C GLU A 73 -8.08 10.29 7.85
N ALA A 74 -8.15 11.12 6.79
CA ALA A 74 -9.00 12.30 6.77
C ALA A 74 -10.48 11.92 6.93
N LEU A 75 -10.96 10.97 6.10
CA LEU A 75 -12.34 10.48 6.16
C LEU A 75 -12.66 9.80 7.50
N ARG A 76 -11.71 9.08 8.11
CA ARG A 76 -11.86 8.51 9.45
C ARG A 76 -12.11 9.59 10.50
N LYS A 77 -11.36 10.70 10.43
CA LYS A 77 -11.53 11.84 11.35
C LYS A 77 -12.88 12.52 11.12
N ASP A 78 -13.29 12.70 9.88
CA ASP A 78 -14.60 13.28 9.53
C ASP A 78 -15.76 12.41 10.03
N LEU A 79 -15.68 11.09 9.87
CA LEU A 79 -16.67 10.15 10.40
C LEU A 79 -16.73 10.17 11.93
N LEU A 80 -15.57 10.26 12.60
CA LEU A 80 -15.53 10.37 14.06
C LEU A 80 -16.19 11.67 14.55
N HIS A 81 -15.92 12.79 13.87
CA HIS A 81 -16.53 14.08 14.18
C HIS A 81 -18.06 14.03 14.00
N SER A 82 -18.55 13.46 12.89
CA SER A 82 -19.99 13.27 12.65
C SER A 82 -20.63 12.33 13.67
N ALA A 83 -19.91 11.30 14.15
CA ALA A 83 -20.38 10.40 15.19
C ALA A 83 -20.50 11.05 16.58
N HIS A 84 -19.72 12.11 16.85
CA HIS A 84 -19.89 12.92 18.07
C HIS A 84 -21.16 13.77 18.06
N GLY A 85 -21.61 14.19 16.87
CA GLY A 85 -22.85 14.96 16.71
C GLY A 85 -24.14 14.13 16.81
N ASN A 86 -24.05 12.79 16.72
CA ASN A 86 -25.21 11.90 16.79
C ASN A 86 -24.87 10.56 17.51
N PRO A 87 -24.69 10.61 18.84
CA PRO A 87 -24.03 9.54 19.60
C PRO A 87 -24.80 8.21 19.66
N GLU A 88 -26.12 8.21 19.50
CA GLU A 88 -26.94 6.99 19.55
C GLU A 88 -26.91 6.16 18.27
N ALA A 89 -26.68 6.80 17.10
CA ALA A 89 -26.71 6.11 15.81
C ALA A 89 -25.38 5.41 15.45
N LEU A 90 -24.27 5.76 16.11
CA LEU A 90 -22.91 5.44 15.63
C LEU A 90 -21.96 4.87 16.70
N THR A 91 -22.46 4.41 17.85
CA THR A 91 -21.65 3.88 18.97
C THR A 91 -20.71 2.75 18.53
N HIS A 92 -21.20 1.80 17.71
CA HIS A 92 -20.39 0.72 17.16
C HIS A 92 -19.35 1.21 16.14
N ALA A 93 -19.74 2.12 15.24
CA ALA A 93 -18.84 2.70 14.25
C ALA A 93 -17.71 3.50 14.91
N ARG A 94 -18.02 4.26 15.97
CA ARG A 94 -17.05 5.03 16.75
C ARG A 94 -15.97 4.13 17.37
N HIS A 95 -16.36 2.98 17.92
CA HIS A 95 -15.42 2.05 18.52
C HIS A 95 -14.48 1.40 17.49
N VAL A 96 -14.98 1.12 16.27
CA VAL A 96 -14.17 0.59 15.16
C VAL A 96 -13.23 1.68 14.61
N LEU A 97 -13.74 2.89 14.38
CA LEU A 97 -12.99 4.01 13.83
C LEU A 97 -11.92 4.54 14.80
N ALA A 98 -12.14 4.46 16.11
CA ALA A 98 -11.20 4.93 17.13
C ALA A 98 -10.01 3.98 17.35
N LYS A 99 -10.13 2.69 16.98
CA LYS A 99 -9.15 1.66 17.37
C LYS A 99 -7.83 1.69 16.63
N ARG A 100 -7.78 2.13 15.36
CA ARG A 100 -6.52 2.21 14.59
C ARG A 100 -6.57 3.35 13.57
N GLY A 101 -5.67 4.32 13.72
CA GLY A 101 -5.36 5.30 12.67
C GLY A 101 -4.45 4.72 11.59
N PHE A 102 -4.38 5.39 10.45
CA PHE A 102 -3.62 4.92 9.29
C PHE A 102 -2.17 5.43 9.25
N ASP A 103 -1.79 6.39 10.10
CA ASP A 103 -0.43 6.96 10.07
C ASP A 103 0.66 5.94 10.42
N GLY A 104 0.39 5.01 11.34
CA GLY A 104 1.29 3.89 11.61
C GLY A 104 1.44 2.96 10.40
N GLN A 105 0.35 2.73 9.67
CA GLN A 105 0.34 1.88 8.49
C GLN A 105 1.10 2.51 7.32
N LYS A 106 1.06 3.84 7.15
CA LYS A 106 1.90 4.56 6.17
C LYS A 106 3.38 4.29 6.37
N ARG A 107 3.87 4.46 7.61
CA ARG A 107 5.28 4.21 7.95
C ARG A 107 5.66 2.75 7.74
N LEU A 108 4.77 1.83 8.14
CA LEU A 108 4.98 0.41 7.92
C LEU A 108 5.05 0.06 6.42
N ALA A 109 4.18 0.66 5.59
CA ALA A 109 4.19 0.46 4.15
C ALA A 109 5.54 0.87 3.54
N VAL A 110 6.05 2.05 3.89
CA VAL A 110 7.38 2.52 3.44
C VAL A 110 8.48 1.57 3.91
N ALA A 111 8.46 1.13 5.17
CA ALA A 111 9.45 0.21 5.70
C ALA A 111 9.45 -1.15 4.97
N ILE A 112 8.25 -1.71 4.71
CA ILE A 112 8.09 -2.96 3.96
C ILE A 112 8.63 -2.82 2.53
N HIS A 113 8.34 -1.71 1.85
CA HIS A 113 8.88 -1.45 0.51
C HIS A 113 10.39 -1.29 0.52
N GLY A 114 10.96 -0.63 1.54
CA GLY A 114 12.40 -0.51 1.69
C GLY A 114 13.08 -1.86 1.87
N VAL A 115 12.59 -2.69 2.80
CA VAL A 115 13.16 -4.02 3.08
C VAL A 115 13.03 -4.94 1.86
N LEU A 116 11.84 -5.02 1.27
CA LEU A 116 11.62 -5.87 0.09
C LEU A 116 12.34 -5.33 -1.14
N GLY A 117 12.49 -4.02 -1.26
CA GLY A 117 13.29 -3.40 -2.33
C GLY A 117 14.75 -3.76 -2.24
N CYS A 118 15.35 -3.68 -1.05
CA CYS A 118 16.72 -4.16 -0.84
C CYS A 118 16.86 -5.65 -1.21
N PHE A 119 15.89 -6.48 -0.82
CA PHE A 119 15.90 -7.91 -1.15
C PHE A 119 15.79 -8.18 -2.67
N VAL A 120 14.88 -7.50 -3.37
CA VAL A 120 14.72 -7.64 -4.83
C VAL A 120 15.99 -7.21 -5.55
N LEU A 121 16.54 -6.04 -5.20
CA LEU A 121 17.77 -5.56 -5.83
C LEU A 121 18.94 -6.52 -5.56
N PHE A 122 19.10 -6.98 -4.33
CA PHE A 122 20.09 -8.00 -4.00
C PHE A 122 19.94 -9.25 -4.88
N THR A 123 18.71 -9.73 -5.07
CA THR A 123 18.41 -10.92 -5.90
C THR A 123 18.75 -10.68 -7.37
N VAL A 124 18.37 -9.54 -7.94
CA VAL A 124 18.67 -9.17 -9.33
C VAL A 124 20.17 -9.10 -9.58
N TRP A 125 20.92 -8.48 -8.66
CA TRP A 125 22.35 -8.26 -8.83
C TRP A 125 23.18 -9.52 -8.52
N SER A 126 22.67 -10.41 -7.66
CA SER A 126 23.28 -11.71 -7.35
C SER A 126 22.95 -12.81 -8.37
N ALA A 127 21.99 -12.60 -9.27
CA ALA A 127 21.70 -13.55 -10.33
C ALA A 127 22.90 -13.60 -11.30
N HIS A 128 23.63 -14.71 -11.29
CA HIS A 128 24.78 -14.95 -12.16
C HIS A 128 24.32 -15.34 -13.54
#